data_AF-A0A940CL77-F1
#
_entry.id   AF-A0A940CL77-F1
#
_cell.length_a   1.000
_cell.length_b   1.000
_cell.length_c   1.000
_cell.angle_alpha   90.00
_cell.angle_beta   90.00
_cell.angle_gamma   90.00
#
_symmetry.space_group_name_H-M   'P 1'
#
loop_
_entity.id
_entity.type
_entity.pdbx_description
1 polymer ?
#
loop_
_entity_poly.entity_id
_entity_poly.type
_entity_poly.pdbx_seq_one_letter_code
_entity_poly.pdbx_strand_id
1 'polypeptide(L)'
;KDSVAYLRIIFQKKDDLAFERIVNTPKRSVGDTTMKQISEYARKHGFCLEDASLKMIETDKIKPKAKIGLLRILALITKWRKDLSTKKHVEVMQIILDESGYSEMLKNKKDIESEGRLENIKELLRGLREFENLESFLEHVALATSIDEDWKGEKINLMTMHAAKGLEFDVVFLPGWEEGLFPHQKSLEEKGDAALEEERRLAYVGITRAKKQAYISFSMNRFYQGEWIENLVSRFVEELPKENIEQNLATENLVDDFEFNQDISFEEEIRSPGWLRLQKKLNEKK
;
A
#
# COMPACT_ATOMS: atom_id res chain seq x y z
N LYS A 1 -8.89 2.13 -0.42
CA LYS A 1 -9.81 3.17 0.12
C LYS A 1 -11.14 2.58 0.61
N ASP A 2 -11.91 1.87 -0.22
CA ASP A 2 -13.20 1.27 0.20
C ASP A 2 -13.04 0.31 1.39
N SER A 3 -12.02 -0.55 1.33
CA SER A 3 -11.56 -1.42 2.41
C SER A 3 -11.32 -0.68 3.73
N VAL A 4 -10.71 0.51 3.68
CA VAL A 4 -10.46 1.35 4.86
C VAL A 4 -11.74 2.02 5.36
N ALA A 5 -12.67 2.38 4.46
CA ALA A 5 -13.97 2.94 4.86
C ALA A 5 -14.79 1.92 5.68
N TYR A 6 -14.70 0.64 5.37
CA TYR A 6 -15.29 -0.40 6.22
C TYR A 6 -14.72 -0.40 7.65
N LEU A 7 -13.40 -0.28 7.78
CA LEU A 7 -12.75 -0.18 9.10
C LEU A 7 -13.13 1.09 9.85
N ARG A 8 -13.24 2.22 9.14
CA ARG A 8 -13.65 3.49 9.71
C ARG A 8 -15.07 3.45 10.28
N ILE A 9 -16.05 2.90 9.55
CA ILE A 9 -17.44 2.87 10.05
C ILE A 9 -17.62 1.94 11.26
N ILE A 10 -16.84 0.85 11.37
CA ILE A 10 -16.91 -0.03 12.54
C ILE A 10 -16.28 0.65 13.76
N PHE A 11 -15.19 1.41 13.57
CA PHE A 11 -14.51 2.11 14.64
C PHE A 11 -15.28 3.36 15.08
N GLN A 12 -15.76 4.15 14.12
CA GLN A 12 -16.46 5.42 14.34
C GLN A 12 -17.87 5.37 13.75
N LYS A 13 -18.88 5.24 14.62
CA LYS A 13 -20.30 5.17 14.23
C LYS A 13 -20.80 6.39 13.46
N LYS A 14 -20.23 7.56 13.72
CA LYS A 14 -20.67 8.84 13.14
C LYS A 14 -19.93 9.20 11.84
N ASP A 15 -19.22 8.24 11.23
CA ASP A 15 -18.51 8.47 9.98
C ASP A 15 -19.42 8.30 8.77
N ASP A 16 -20.20 9.35 8.48
CA ASP A 16 -21.17 9.37 7.39
C ASP A 16 -20.52 9.20 6.01
N LEU A 17 -19.30 9.73 5.83
CA LEU A 17 -18.55 9.58 4.58
C LEU A 17 -18.13 8.13 4.34
N ALA A 18 -17.68 7.44 5.38
CA ALA A 18 -17.37 6.02 5.29
C ALA A 18 -18.63 5.20 4.97
N PHE A 19 -19.76 5.50 5.64
CA PHE A 19 -21.03 4.82 5.40
C PHE A 19 -21.50 4.96 3.95
N GLU A 20 -21.55 6.19 3.42
CA GLU A 20 -21.97 6.47 2.04
C GLU A 20 -21.13 5.71 1.02
N ARG A 21 -19.82 5.60 1.27
CA ARG A 21 -18.88 4.90 0.38
C ARG A 21 -19.12 3.39 0.30
N ILE A 22 -19.44 2.76 1.43
CA ILE A 22 -19.54 1.29 1.51
C ILE A 22 -20.95 0.75 1.32
N VAL A 23 -21.99 1.57 1.54
CA VAL A 23 -23.39 1.11 1.61
C VAL A 23 -23.80 0.30 0.38
N ASN A 24 -23.34 0.72 -0.79
CA ASN A 24 -23.64 0.08 -2.08
C ASN A 24 -22.40 -0.50 -2.79
N THR A 25 -21.32 -0.74 -2.04
CA THR A 25 -20.07 -1.31 -2.57
C THR A 25 -19.67 -2.54 -1.75
N PRO A 26 -19.97 -3.78 -2.18
CA PRO A 26 -20.63 -4.20 -3.43
C PRO A 26 -22.11 -3.79 -3.55
N LYS A 27 -22.67 -3.90 -4.75
CA LYS A 27 -24.05 -3.47 -5.06
C LYS A 27 -25.07 -4.15 -4.14
N ARG A 28 -25.79 -3.34 -3.35
CA ARG A 28 -26.86 -3.76 -2.41
C ARG A 28 -28.21 -3.16 -2.74
N SER A 29 -28.39 -2.62 -3.96
CA SER A 29 -29.63 -1.97 -4.40
C SER A 29 -30.01 -0.73 -3.57
N VAL A 30 -29.04 -0.08 -2.94
CA VAL A 30 -29.19 1.22 -2.29
C VAL A 30 -28.74 2.28 -3.29
N GLY A 31 -29.69 2.89 -3.99
CA GLY A 31 -29.39 3.89 -5.02
C GLY A 31 -29.21 5.29 -4.44
N ASP A 32 -28.68 6.20 -5.26
CA ASP A 32 -28.40 7.59 -4.90
C ASP A 32 -29.64 8.33 -4.38
N THR A 33 -30.82 8.02 -4.92
CA THR A 33 -32.09 8.60 -4.45
C THR A 33 -32.41 8.20 -3.02
N THR A 34 -32.21 6.93 -2.65
CA THR A 34 -32.38 6.46 -1.27
C THR A 34 -31.35 7.10 -0.35
N MET A 35 -30.09 7.22 -0.79
CA MET A 35 -29.04 7.87 0.01
C MET A 35 -29.31 9.36 0.25
N LYS A 36 -29.83 10.08 -0.75
CA LYS A 36 -30.28 11.47 -0.59
C LYS A 36 -31.40 11.58 0.44
N GLN A 37 -32.40 10.71 0.37
CA GLN A 37 -33.50 10.69 1.36
C GLN A 37 -32.99 10.42 2.78
N ILE A 38 -32.05 9.49 2.96
CA ILE A 38 -31.42 9.20 4.25
C ILE A 38 -30.64 10.42 4.75
N SER A 39 -29.88 11.08 3.87
CA SER A 39 -29.09 12.26 4.21
C SER A 39 -29.96 13.45 4.61
N GLU A 40 -31.06 13.69 3.89
CA GLU A 40 -32.04 14.72 4.24
C GLU A 40 -32.71 14.44 5.58
N TYR A 41 -33.10 13.18 5.83
CA TYR A 41 -33.69 12.76 7.10
C TYR A 41 -32.70 12.92 8.26
N ALA A 42 -31.45 12.50 8.06
CA ALA A 42 -30.35 12.63 9.01
C ALA A 42 -30.13 14.10 9.39
N ARG A 43 -30.02 14.99 8.40
CA ARG A 43 -29.84 16.44 8.60
C ARG A 43 -31.01 17.07 9.34
N LYS A 44 -32.25 16.67 9.04
CA LYS A 44 -33.46 17.22 9.68
C LYS A 44 -33.58 16.84 11.16
N HIS A 45 -33.10 15.67 11.56
CA HIS A 45 -33.26 15.14 12.91
C HIS A 45 -31.96 15.12 13.73
N GLY A 46 -30.83 15.54 13.14
CA GLY A 46 -29.53 15.53 13.82
C GLY A 46 -28.98 14.12 14.06
N PHE A 47 -29.32 13.15 13.20
CA PHE A 47 -28.81 11.78 13.27
C PHE A 47 -27.63 11.57 12.32
N CYS A 48 -26.78 10.58 12.60
CA CYS A 48 -25.84 10.07 11.58
C CYS A 48 -26.59 9.22 10.55
N LEU A 49 -25.97 8.93 9.41
CA LEU A 49 -26.60 8.18 8.32
C LEU A 49 -27.00 6.76 8.75
N GLU A 50 -26.25 6.12 9.64
CA GLU A 50 -26.59 4.80 10.18
C GLU A 50 -27.90 4.84 10.99
N ASP A 51 -28.00 5.78 11.94
CA ASP A 51 -29.19 5.94 12.80
C ASP A 51 -30.40 6.41 12.00
N ALA A 52 -30.19 7.32 11.04
CA ALA A 52 -31.21 7.75 10.10
C ALA A 52 -31.73 6.58 9.27
N SER A 53 -30.85 5.69 8.79
CA SER A 53 -31.24 4.49 8.04
C SER A 53 -32.12 3.58 8.89
N LEU A 54 -31.75 3.29 10.13
CA LEU A 54 -32.55 2.47 11.05
C LEU A 54 -33.95 3.08 11.27
N LYS A 55 -34.03 4.39 11.55
CA LYS A 55 -35.31 5.09 11.78
C LYS A 55 -36.19 5.15 10.55
N MET A 56 -35.60 5.32 9.36
CA MET A 56 -36.34 5.31 8.11
C MET A 56 -36.87 3.92 7.74
N ILE A 57 -36.15 2.85 8.13
CA ILE A 57 -36.60 1.46 7.99
C ILE A 57 -37.79 1.18 8.93
N GLU A 58 -37.74 1.65 10.18
CA GLU A 58 -38.83 1.54 11.16
C GLU A 58 -40.11 2.25 10.70
N THR A 59 -39.97 3.42 10.08
CA THR A 59 -41.09 4.24 9.59
C THR A 59 -41.58 3.88 8.18
N ASP A 60 -41.05 2.79 7.61
CA ASP A 60 -41.36 2.26 6.28
C ASP A 60 -41.26 3.27 5.12
N LYS A 61 -40.35 4.25 5.24
CA LYS A 61 -40.14 5.31 4.25
C LYS A 61 -39.21 4.92 3.10
N ILE A 62 -38.74 3.67 3.07
CA ILE A 62 -37.77 3.17 2.10
C ILE A 62 -38.40 2.08 1.23
N LYS A 63 -38.12 2.12 -0.08
CA LYS A 63 -38.58 1.09 -1.03
C LYS A 63 -38.14 -0.32 -0.59
N PRO A 64 -38.97 -1.37 -0.78
CA PRO A 64 -38.70 -2.72 -0.27
C PRO A 64 -37.32 -3.29 -0.64
N LYS A 65 -36.87 -3.10 -1.89
CA LYS A 65 -35.58 -3.61 -2.36
C LYS A 65 -34.38 -2.93 -1.68
N ALA A 66 -34.45 -1.62 -1.49
CA ALA A 66 -33.42 -0.86 -0.80
C ALA A 66 -33.43 -1.14 0.72
N LYS A 67 -34.61 -1.37 1.30
CA LYS A 67 -34.79 -1.77 2.71
C LYS A 67 -34.04 -3.06 3.03
N ILE A 68 -34.15 -4.08 2.17
CA ILE A 68 -33.43 -5.36 2.33
C ILE A 68 -31.90 -5.13 2.28
N GLY A 69 -31.42 -4.35 1.32
CA GLY A 69 -30.00 -4.02 1.18
C GLY A 69 -29.43 -3.29 2.39
N LEU A 70 -30.16 -2.28 2.89
CA LEU A 70 -29.78 -1.51 4.08
C LEU A 70 -29.79 -2.36 5.35
N LEU A 71 -30.83 -3.15 5.58
CA LEU A 71 -30.90 -4.07 6.72
C LEU A 71 -29.71 -5.03 6.74
N ARG A 72 -29.33 -5.57 5.57
CA ARG A 72 -28.18 -6.47 5.45
C ARG A 72 -26.88 -5.80 5.86
N ILE A 73 -26.58 -4.60 5.35
CA ILE A 73 -25.32 -3.91 5.69
C ILE A 73 -25.31 -3.42 7.13
N LEU A 74 -26.43 -2.94 7.68
CA LEU A 74 -26.53 -2.50 9.08
C LEU A 74 -26.32 -3.67 10.05
N ALA A 75 -26.88 -4.84 9.75
CA ALA A 75 -26.66 -6.06 10.52
C ALA A 75 -25.18 -6.49 10.48
N LEU A 76 -24.54 -6.41 9.32
CA LEU A 76 -23.11 -6.70 9.17
C LEU A 76 -22.23 -5.72 9.96
N ILE A 77 -22.49 -4.41 9.88
CA ILE A 77 -21.74 -3.40 10.65
C ILE A 77 -21.86 -3.69 12.16
N THR A 78 -23.07 -3.99 12.64
CA THR A 78 -23.31 -4.33 14.05
C THR A 78 -22.52 -5.57 14.47
N LYS A 79 -22.51 -6.60 13.61
CA LYS A 79 -21.74 -7.83 13.84
C LYS A 79 -20.24 -7.55 13.86
N TRP A 80 -19.70 -6.81 12.88
CA TRP A 80 -18.27 -6.52 12.79
C TRP A 80 -17.76 -5.65 13.96
N ARG A 81 -18.60 -4.75 14.48
CA ARG A 81 -18.29 -4.03 15.74
C ARG A 81 -18.15 -4.98 16.93
N LYS A 82 -18.99 -6.00 17.02
CA LYS A 82 -18.87 -7.04 18.04
C LYS A 82 -17.62 -7.89 17.82
N ASP A 83 -17.32 -8.25 16.58
CA ASP A 83 -16.10 -8.99 16.24
C ASP A 83 -14.83 -8.20 16.61
N LEU A 84 -14.81 -6.88 16.38
CA LEU A 84 -13.70 -6.00 16.76
C LEU A 84 -13.40 -6.01 18.28
N SER A 85 -14.40 -6.27 19.12
CA SER A 85 -14.20 -6.38 20.57
C SER A 85 -13.56 -7.70 21.02
N THR A 86 -13.52 -8.71 20.16
CA THR A 86 -13.08 -10.08 20.52
C THR A 86 -11.95 -10.63 19.65
N LYS A 87 -11.69 -10.02 18.49
CA LYS A 87 -10.70 -10.49 17.49
C LYS A 87 -9.69 -9.40 17.17
N LYS A 88 -8.57 -9.79 16.58
CA LYS A 88 -7.55 -8.85 16.08
C LYS A 88 -8.08 -8.07 14.88
N HIS A 89 -7.66 -6.81 14.73
CA HIS A 89 -8.08 -5.93 13.63
C HIS A 89 -7.79 -6.50 12.24
N VAL A 90 -6.68 -7.22 12.08
CA VAL A 90 -6.33 -7.91 10.82
C VAL A 90 -7.35 -9.00 10.48
N GLU A 91 -7.77 -9.80 11.46
CA GLU A 91 -8.76 -10.87 11.28
C GLU A 91 -10.14 -10.28 10.99
N VAL A 92 -10.52 -9.22 11.70
CA VAL A 92 -11.76 -8.48 11.44
C VAL A 92 -11.79 -7.95 10.01
N MET A 93 -10.67 -7.43 9.52
CA MET A 93 -10.58 -6.95 8.15
C MET A 93 -10.80 -8.07 7.12
N GLN A 94 -10.23 -9.24 7.34
CA GLN A 94 -10.46 -10.42 6.49
C GLN A 94 -11.94 -10.83 6.51
N ILE A 95 -12.55 -10.93 7.69
CA ILE A 95 -13.98 -11.24 7.87
C ILE A 95 -14.84 -10.24 7.10
N ILE A 96 -14.53 -8.93 7.20
CA ILE A 96 -15.27 -7.90 6.49
C ILE A 96 -15.17 -8.08 4.98
N LEU A 97 -13.97 -8.26 4.44
CA LEU A 97 -13.74 -8.38 3.00
C LEU A 97 -14.53 -9.55 2.40
N ASP A 98 -14.62 -10.65 3.14
CA ASP A 98 -15.35 -11.86 2.71
C ASP A 98 -16.86 -11.71 2.91
N GLU A 99 -17.34 -11.34 4.10
CA GLU A 99 -18.78 -11.27 4.41
C GLU A 99 -19.49 -10.10 3.70
N SER A 100 -18.77 -9.02 3.42
CA SER A 100 -19.29 -7.91 2.62
C SER A 100 -19.52 -8.30 1.16
N GLY A 101 -18.90 -9.39 0.68
CA GLY A 101 -18.83 -9.80 -0.72
C GLY A 101 -17.81 -9.00 -1.54
N TYR A 102 -16.97 -8.18 -0.92
CA TYR A 102 -16.03 -7.31 -1.62
C TYR A 102 -14.90 -8.10 -2.31
N SER A 103 -14.33 -9.10 -1.62
CA SER A 103 -13.37 -10.05 -2.19
C SER A 103 -13.95 -10.75 -3.43
N GLU A 104 -15.18 -11.24 -3.32
CA GLU A 104 -15.88 -11.98 -4.38
C GLU A 104 -16.19 -11.08 -5.59
N MET A 105 -16.66 -9.85 -5.35
CA MET A 105 -16.93 -8.86 -6.39
C MET A 105 -15.70 -8.60 -7.27
N LEU A 106 -14.52 -8.45 -6.65
CA LEU A 106 -13.28 -8.23 -7.39
C LEU A 106 -12.82 -9.49 -8.15
N LYS A 107 -12.91 -10.68 -7.53
CA LYS A 107 -12.56 -11.95 -8.19
C LYS A 107 -13.45 -12.24 -9.40
N ASN A 108 -14.74 -11.91 -9.33
CA ASN A 108 -15.70 -12.19 -10.41
C ASN A 108 -15.51 -11.28 -11.64
N LYS A 109 -14.93 -10.08 -11.48
CA LYS A 109 -14.75 -9.12 -12.58
C LYS A 109 -13.64 -9.52 -13.55
N LYS A 110 -12.65 -10.31 -13.11
CA LYS A 110 -11.55 -10.91 -13.91
C LYS A 110 -10.87 -9.94 -14.90
N ASP A 111 -10.74 -8.66 -14.54
CA ASP A 111 -9.99 -7.67 -15.30
C ASP A 111 -8.69 -7.29 -14.57
N ILE A 112 -7.70 -6.82 -15.34
CA ILE A 112 -6.36 -6.43 -14.85
C ILE A 112 -6.47 -5.43 -13.68
N GLU A 113 -7.42 -4.50 -13.77
CA GLU A 113 -7.67 -3.52 -12.71
C GLU A 113 -8.11 -4.18 -11.39
N SER A 114 -8.99 -5.19 -11.44
CA SER A 114 -9.42 -5.89 -10.21
C SER A 114 -8.34 -6.78 -9.63
N GLU A 115 -7.47 -7.37 -10.47
CA GLU A 115 -6.29 -8.07 -9.98
C GLU A 115 -5.37 -7.15 -9.18
N GLY A 116 -5.04 -5.98 -9.72
CA GLY A 116 -4.25 -4.97 -8.99
C GLY A 116 -4.94 -4.48 -7.72
N ARG A 117 -6.29 -4.38 -7.71
CA ARG A 117 -7.05 -4.06 -6.49
C ARG A 117 -6.96 -5.17 -5.44
N LEU A 118 -7.02 -6.44 -5.85
CA LEU A 118 -6.86 -7.58 -4.94
C LEU A 118 -5.45 -7.61 -4.34
N GLU A 119 -4.44 -7.28 -5.13
CA GLU A 119 -3.07 -7.14 -4.67
C GLU A 119 -2.92 -6.02 -3.63
N ASN A 120 -3.46 -4.84 -3.93
CA ASN A 120 -3.50 -3.73 -2.97
C ASN A 120 -4.18 -4.10 -1.64
N ILE A 121 -5.19 -4.97 -1.67
CA ILE A 121 -5.85 -5.46 -0.46
C ILE A 121 -4.94 -6.42 0.32
N LYS A 122 -4.16 -7.27 -0.37
CA LYS A 122 -3.16 -8.12 0.28
C LYS A 122 -2.09 -7.28 0.97
N GLU A 123 -1.59 -6.23 0.31
CA GLU A 123 -0.62 -5.30 0.91
C GLU A 123 -1.24 -4.53 2.09
N LEU A 124 -2.49 -4.08 1.97
CA LEU A 124 -3.22 -3.46 3.09
C LEU A 124 -3.28 -4.40 4.30
N LEU A 125 -3.59 -5.69 4.10
CA LEU A 125 -3.61 -6.68 5.18
C LEU A 125 -2.23 -6.91 5.81
N ARG A 126 -1.15 -6.76 5.05
CA ARG A 126 0.21 -6.82 5.59
C ARG A 126 0.54 -5.57 6.40
N GLY A 127 0.30 -4.38 5.84
CA GLY A 127 0.50 -3.13 6.55
C GLY A 127 -0.29 -3.07 7.86
N LEU A 128 -1.53 -3.59 7.88
CA LEU A 128 -2.33 -3.70 9.10
C LEU A 128 -1.66 -4.55 10.21
N ARG A 129 -0.83 -5.55 9.87
CA ARG A 129 -0.14 -6.39 10.87
C ARG A 129 0.97 -5.66 11.62
N GLU A 130 1.49 -4.58 11.04
CA GLU A 130 2.54 -3.76 11.67
C GLU A 130 1.99 -2.90 12.82
N PHE A 131 0.67 -2.72 12.88
CA PHE A 131 0.00 -1.96 13.93
C PHE A 131 -0.56 -2.88 15.00
N GLU A 132 -0.45 -2.46 16.27
CA GLU A 132 -0.94 -3.24 17.41
C GLU A 132 -2.47 -3.31 17.48
N ASN A 133 -3.14 -2.24 17.06
CA ASN A 133 -4.59 -2.12 17.12
C ASN A 133 -5.13 -1.26 15.95
N LEU A 134 -6.45 -1.26 15.79
CA LEU A 134 -7.11 -0.54 14.70
C LEU A 134 -7.00 0.99 14.83
N GLU A 135 -7.00 1.51 16.05
CA GLU A 135 -6.93 2.95 16.32
C GLU A 135 -5.61 3.53 15.78
N SER A 136 -4.47 2.93 16.17
CA SER A 136 -3.14 3.36 15.70
C SER A 136 -3.00 3.29 14.18
N PHE A 137 -3.61 2.28 13.54
CA PHE A 137 -3.64 2.21 12.07
C PHE A 137 -4.44 3.36 11.46
N LEU A 138 -5.64 3.65 11.97
CA LEU A 138 -6.50 4.70 11.43
C LEU A 138 -5.90 6.09 11.66
N GLU A 139 -5.23 6.33 12.78
CA GLU A 139 -4.47 7.56 13.04
C GLU A 139 -3.35 7.74 12.03
N HIS A 140 -2.55 6.70 11.78
CA HIS A 140 -1.48 6.74 10.78
C HIS A 140 -2.02 7.04 9.38
N VAL A 141 -3.13 6.40 8.98
CA VAL A 141 -3.77 6.65 7.69
C VAL A 141 -4.26 8.10 7.59
N ALA A 142 -4.87 8.64 8.65
CA ALA A 142 -5.36 10.03 8.68
C ALA A 142 -4.21 11.04 8.55
N LEU A 143 -3.10 10.80 9.25
CA LEU A 143 -1.88 11.62 9.14
C LEU A 143 -1.31 11.57 7.72
N ALA A 144 -1.14 10.38 7.16
CA ALA A 144 -0.62 10.21 5.79
C ALA A 144 -1.48 10.92 4.74
N THR A 145 -2.81 10.93 4.90
CA THR A 145 -3.71 11.64 3.97
C THR A 145 -3.70 13.15 4.16
N SER A 146 -3.47 13.66 5.38
CA SER A 146 -3.39 15.10 5.64
C SER A 146 -2.14 15.76 5.07
N ILE A 147 -1.04 15.02 4.94
CA ILE A 147 0.23 15.52 4.38
C ILE A 147 0.12 15.80 2.88
N ASP A 148 -0.77 15.11 2.16
CA ASP A 148 -0.96 15.26 0.72
C ASP A 148 -1.69 16.56 0.31
N GLU A 149 -2.49 17.19 1.19
CA GLU A 149 -3.33 18.33 0.82
C GLU A 149 -2.63 19.71 0.95
N ASP A 150 -1.60 19.85 1.80
CA ASP A 150 -1.02 21.16 2.17
C ASP A 150 0.45 21.38 1.77
N TRP A 151 1.05 20.50 0.96
CA TRP A 151 2.45 20.68 0.52
C TRP A 151 2.58 21.66 -0.65
N LYS A 152 2.99 22.90 -0.37
CA LYS A 152 3.26 23.98 -1.36
C LYS A 152 4.70 24.00 -1.92
N GLY A 153 5.49 22.95 -1.68
CA GLY A 153 6.89 22.87 -2.12
C GLY A 153 7.13 22.00 -3.36
N GLU A 154 8.41 21.87 -3.75
CA GLU A 154 8.87 20.86 -4.70
C GLU A 154 8.58 19.46 -4.15
N LYS A 155 8.20 18.53 -5.04
CA LYS A 155 7.83 17.16 -4.67
C LYS A 155 8.37 16.16 -5.67
N ILE A 156 8.64 14.95 -5.19
CA ILE A 156 8.97 13.80 -6.03
C ILE A 156 7.65 13.18 -6.50
N ASN A 157 7.52 12.98 -7.81
CA ASN A 157 6.33 12.34 -8.38
C ASN A 157 6.54 10.83 -8.43
N LEU A 158 5.74 10.08 -7.67
CA LEU A 158 5.70 8.62 -7.75
C LEU A 158 4.50 8.20 -8.61
N MET A 159 4.75 7.43 -9.65
CA MET A 159 3.71 6.95 -10.57
C MET A 159 4.11 5.63 -11.21
N THR A 160 3.14 4.92 -11.79
CA THR A 160 3.41 3.73 -12.60
C THR A 160 3.95 4.11 -13.97
N MET A 161 4.71 3.22 -14.63
CA MET A 161 5.23 3.48 -15.99
C MET A 161 4.13 3.80 -17.00
N HIS A 162 2.96 3.17 -16.87
CA HIS A 162 1.79 3.46 -17.71
C HIS A 162 1.29 4.90 -17.55
N ALA A 163 1.27 5.42 -16.31
CA ALA A 163 0.83 6.77 -16.01
C ALA A 163 1.83 7.84 -16.46
N ALA A 164 3.11 7.46 -16.63
CA ALA A 164 4.16 8.37 -17.08
C ALA A 164 4.11 8.69 -18.59
N LYS A 165 3.22 8.04 -19.35
CA LYS A 165 3.13 8.24 -20.81
C LYS A 165 2.82 9.69 -21.16
N GLY A 166 3.69 10.31 -21.95
CA GLY A 166 3.54 11.72 -22.38
C GLY A 166 4.06 12.75 -21.38
N LEU A 167 4.58 12.31 -20.24
CA LEU A 167 5.31 13.17 -19.29
C LEU A 167 6.81 13.05 -19.53
N GLU A 168 7.58 14.02 -19.04
CA GLU A 168 9.04 14.01 -19.08
C GLU A 168 9.60 14.69 -17.83
N PHE A 169 10.70 14.15 -17.30
CA PHE A 169 11.33 14.63 -16.07
C PHE A 169 12.84 14.75 -16.26
N ASP A 170 13.49 15.66 -15.54
CA ASP A 170 14.95 15.82 -15.60
C ASP A 170 15.67 14.54 -15.15
N VAL A 171 15.20 13.93 -14.07
CA VAL A 171 15.73 12.70 -13.50
C VAL A 171 14.58 11.72 -13.26
N VAL A 172 14.78 10.46 -13.63
CA VAL A 172 13.81 9.37 -13.41
C VAL A 172 14.50 8.23 -12.67
N PHE A 173 13.83 7.72 -11.63
CA PHE A 173 14.21 6.51 -10.93
C PHE A 173 13.26 5.39 -11.32
N LEU A 174 13.81 4.28 -11.78
CA LEU A 174 13.10 3.10 -12.28
C LEU A 174 13.47 1.90 -11.40
N PRO A 175 12.85 1.76 -10.22
CA PRO A 175 13.08 0.61 -9.33
C PRO A 175 12.32 -0.63 -9.78
N GLY A 176 12.77 -1.80 -9.34
CA GLY A 176 12.06 -3.07 -9.53
C GLY A 176 12.27 -3.71 -10.90
N TRP A 177 13.44 -3.50 -11.51
CA TRP A 177 13.83 -4.16 -12.76
C TRP A 177 14.32 -5.58 -12.49
N GLU A 178 13.36 -6.43 -12.12
CA GLU A 178 13.55 -7.80 -11.67
C GLU A 178 12.76 -8.77 -12.56
N GLU A 179 13.34 -9.93 -12.91
CA GLU A 179 12.60 -10.99 -13.60
C GLU A 179 11.39 -11.41 -12.77
N GLY A 180 10.24 -11.54 -13.43
CA GLY A 180 8.96 -11.89 -12.81
C GLY A 180 8.16 -10.68 -12.30
N LEU A 181 8.82 -9.58 -11.92
CA LEU A 181 8.17 -8.30 -11.61
C LEU A 181 8.08 -7.40 -12.86
N PHE A 182 9.22 -7.20 -13.55
CA PHE A 182 9.31 -6.45 -14.79
C PHE A 182 10.42 -7.05 -15.68
N PRO A 183 10.09 -7.90 -16.67
CA PRO A 183 8.75 -8.16 -17.20
C PRO A 183 7.85 -8.96 -16.26
N HIS A 184 6.56 -8.63 -16.23
CA HIS A 184 5.59 -9.26 -15.32
C HIS A 184 5.30 -10.73 -15.72
N GLN A 185 5.51 -11.67 -14.79
CA GLN A 185 5.47 -13.11 -15.06
C GLN A 185 4.16 -13.58 -15.68
N LYS A 186 3.00 -13.16 -15.14
CA LYS A 186 1.70 -13.58 -15.67
C LYS A 186 1.46 -13.09 -17.09
N SER A 187 1.98 -11.90 -17.43
CA SER A 187 1.82 -11.35 -18.78
C SER A 187 2.52 -12.25 -19.81
N LEU A 188 3.69 -12.78 -19.45
CA LEU A 188 4.46 -13.73 -20.27
C LEU A 188 3.73 -15.07 -20.42
N GLU A 189 3.13 -15.58 -19.35
CA GLU A 189 2.39 -16.86 -19.37
C GLU A 189 1.11 -16.79 -20.22
N GLU A 190 0.39 -15.66 -20.21
CA GLU A 190 -0.89 -15.52 -20.92
C GLU A 190 -0.75 -15.28 -22.43
N LYS A 191 0.30 -14.57 -22.86
CA LYS A 191 0.42 -14.05 -24.25
C LYS A 191 1.79 -14.27 -24.88
N GLY A 192 2.72 -14.96 -24.18
CA GLY A 192 4.04 -15.30 -24.68
C GLY A 192 4.81 -14.09 -25.21
N ASP A 193 5.44 -14.26 -26.36
CA ASP A 193 6.33 -13.27 -26.99
C ASP A 193 5.65 -11.92 -27.25
N ALA A 194 4.35 -11.89 -27.54
CA ALA A 194 3.61 -10.66 -27.80
C ALA A 194 3.47 -9.78 -26.55
N ALA A 195 3.34 -10.39 -25.36
CA ALA A 195 3.33 -9.64 -24.11
C ALA A 195 4.73 -9.19 -23.71
N LEU A 196 5.76 -9.99 -23.98
CA LEU A 196 7.14 -9.57 -23.74
C LEU A 196 7.47 -8.30 -24.55
N GLU A 197 7.04 -8.24 -25.81
CA GLU A 197 7.21 -7.05 -26.65
C GLU A 197 6.42 -5.83 -26.15
N GLU A 198 5.28 -6.01 -25.47
CA GLU A 198 4.55 -4.91 -24.83
C GLU A 198 5.27 -4.40 -23.58
N GLU A 199 5.77 -5.30 -22.73
CA GLU A 199 6.59 -4.92 -21.56
C GLU A 199 7.89 -4.24 -22.00
N ARG A 200 8.49 -4.68 -23.12
CA ARG A 200 9.65 -4.03 -23.75
C ARG A 200 9.32 -2.60 -24.20
N ARG A 201 8.14 -2.39 -24.81
CA ARG A 201 7.65 -1.04 -25.13
C ARG A 201 7.48 -0.19 -23.89
N LEU A 202 6.99 -0.77 -22.79
CA LEU A 202 6.85 -0.09 -21.51
C LEU A 202 8.22 0.31 -20.93
N ALA A 203 9.22 -0.56 -21.04
CA ALA A 203 10.61 -0.29 -20.62
C ALA A 203 11.19 0.90 -21.39
N TYR A 204 11.01 0.89 -22.73
CA TYR A 204 11.41 2.00 -23.59
C TYR A 204 10.71 3.30 -23.21
N VAL A 205 9.40 3.27 -22.96
CA VAL A 205 8.66 4.46 -22.50
C VAL A 205 9.24 4.95 -21.17
N GLY A 206 9.44 4.07 -20.18
CA GLY A 206 9.99 4.42 -18.87
C GLY A 206 11.35 5.11 -18.95
N ILE A 207 12.31 4.53 -19.68
CA ILE A 207 13.65 5.09 -19.86
C ILE A 207 13.58 6.45 -20.57
N THR A 208 12.79 6.56 -21.64
CA THR A 208 12.67 7.80 -22.43
C THR A 208 11.89 8.92 -21.74
N ARG A 209 11.38 8.71 -20.51
CA ARG A 209 10.82 9.82 -19.73
C ARG A 209 11.91 10.70 -19.11
N ALA A 210 13.14 10.20 -19.00
CA ALA A 210 14.28 10.95 -18.46
C ALA A 210 14.90 11.88 -19.50
N LYS A 211 15.06 13.16 -19.16
CA LYS A 211 15.76 14.14 -20.01
C LYS A 211 17.26 14.15 -19.81
N LYS A 212 17.71 13.97 -18.56
CA LYS A 212 19.13 14.04 -18.19
C LYS A 212 19.65 12.69 -17.67
N GLN A 213 19.01 12.13 -16.65
CA GLN A 213 19.49 10.91 -15.98
C GLN A 213 18.37 9.91 -15.72
N ALA A 214 18.62 8.64 -16.03
CA ALA A 214 17.76 7.52 -15.69
C ALA A 214 18.53 6.56 -14.78
N TYR A 215 18.01 6.33 -13.58
CA TYR A 215 18.57 5.38 -12.63
C TYR A 215 17.71 4.13 -12.59
N ILE A 216 18.28 2.99 -12.96
CA ILE A 216 17.60 1.69 -12.94
C ILE A 216 18.12 0.90 -11.75
N SER A 217 17.23 0.32 -10.94
CA SER A 217 17.61 -0.51 -9.80
C SER A 217 16.79 -1.79 -9.70
N PHE A 218 17.43 -2.82 -9.16
CA PHE A 218 16.84 -4.13 -8.87
C PHE A 218 17.21 -4.54 -7.44
N SER A 219 16.43 -5.44 -6.85
CA SER A 219 16.71 -6.04 -5.55
C SER A 219 16.87 -7.55 -5.71
N MET A 220 17.97 -8.11 -5.18
CA MET A 220 18.21 -9.57 -5.21
C MET A 220 17.19 -10.33 -4.36
N ASN A 221 16.76 -9.75 -3.24
CA ASN A 221 15.75 -10.32 -2.36
C ASN A 221 14.61 -9.33 -2.15
N ARG A 222 13.38 -9.74 -2.42
CA ARG A 222 12.18 -8.92 -2.22
C ARG A 222 11.16 -9.71 -1.41
N PHE A 223 10.60 -9.06 -0.40
CA PHE A 223 9.40 -9.57 0.24
C PHE A 223 8.19 -9.23 -0.62
N TYR A 224 7.59 -10.24 -1.26
CA TYR A 224 6.48 -10.07 -2.18
C TYR A 224 5.45 -11.18 -1.98
N GLN A 225 4.17 -10.82 -1.99
CA GLN A 225 3.05 -11.75 -1.76
C GLN A 225 3.07 -12.54 -0.43
N GLY A 226 3.90 -12.14 0.54
CA GLY A 226 3.99 -12.75 1.86
C GLY A 226 5.14 -13.75 2.00
N GLU A 227 5.93 -13.92 0.95
CA GLU A 227 7.11 -14.76 0.92
C GLU A 227 8.33 -13.93 0.51
N TRP A 228 9.50 -14.37 0.95
CA TRP A 228 10.77 -13.83 0.43
C TRP A 228 11.05 -14.51 -0.90
N ILE A 229 11.21 -13.71 -1.94
CA ILE A 229 11.50 -14.18 -3.29
C ILE A 229 12.90 -13.68 -3.65
N GLU A 230 13.75 -14.61 -4.06
CA GLU A 230 15.02 -14.30 -4.71
C GLU A 230 14.73 -13.95 -6.17
N ASN A 231 15.14 -12.75 -6.59
CA ASN A 231 14.89 -12.25 -7.92
C ASN A 231 16.18 -12.13 -8.72
N LEU A 232 16.08 -12.45 -10.00
CA LEU A 232 17.14 -12.18 -10.97
C LEU A 232 16.96 -10.78 -11.56
N VAL A 233 18.05 -10.21 -12.07
CA VAL A 233 18.02 -8.94 -12.81
C VAL A 233 17.13 -9.11 -14.04
N SER A 234 16.28 -8.13 -14.32
CA SER A 234 15.47 -8.11 -15.54
C SER A 234 16.34 -8.22 -16.80
N ARG A 235 15.91 -9.08 -17.73
CA ARG A 235 16.54 -9.21 -19.07
C ARG A 235 16.64 -7.88 -19.81
N PHE A 236 15.73 -6.93 -19.55
CA PHE A 236 15.77 -5.62 -20.18
C PHE A 236 17.01 -4.80 -19.78
N VAL A 237 17.63 -5.08 -18.63
CA VAL A 237 18.90 -4.46 -18.23
C VAL A 237 20.05 -4.96 -19.09
N GLU A 238 20.06 -6.26 -19.42
CA GLU A 238 21.12 -6.87 -20.24
C GLU A 238 21.07 -6.42 -21.71
N GLU A 239 19.89 -6.03 -22.18
CA GLU A 239 19.66 -5.53 -23.53
C GLU A 239 20.11 -4.07 -23.72
N LEU A 240 20.37 -3.33 -22.64
CA LEU A 240 20.82 -1.95 -22.73
C LEU A 240 22.28 -1.86 -23.21
N PRO A 241 22.64 -0.83 -24.02
CA PRO A 241 24.00 -0.66 -24.49
C PRO A 241 24.97 -0.40 -23.33
N LYS A 242 25.90 -1.33 -23.10
CA LYS A 242 26.86 -1.27 -21.97
C LYS A 242 27.72 0.00 -21.97
N GLU A 243 27.96 0.59 -23.15
CA GLU A 243 28.72 1.83 -23.32
C GLU A 243 28.04 3.06 -22.68
N ASN A 244 26.73 2.98 -22.43
CA ASN A 244 25.92 4.08 -21.92
C ASN A 244 25.44 3.88 -20.48
N ILE A 245 25.95 2.85 -19.78
CA ILE A 245 25.50 2.46 -18.44
C ILE A 245 26.68 2.54 -17.48
N GLU A 246 26.48 3.25 -16.37
CA GLU A 246 27.35 3.18 -15.20
C GLU A 246 26.77 2.15 -14.23
N GLN A 247 27.46 1.01 -14.07
CA GLN A 247 27.01 -0.06 -13.18
C GLN A 247 27.57 0.15 -11.78
N ASN A 248 26.72 0.61 -10.87
CA ASN A 248 26.99 0.55 -9.43
C ASN A 248 26.61 -0.83 -8.92
N LEU A 249 27.41 -1.84 -9.26
CA LEU A 249 27.42 -3.05 -8.46
C LEU A 249 27.94 -2.62 -7.09
N ALA A 250 27.15 -2.83 -6.05
CA ALA A 250 27.69 -2.89 -4.71
C ALA A 250 28.60 -4.12 -4.66
N THR A 251 29.76 -4.06 -5.30
CA THR A 251 30.91 -4.83 -4.85
C THR A 251 31.05 -4.48 -3.38
N GLU A 252 31.04 -5.50 -2.54
CA GLU A 252 31.33 -5.44 -1.12
C GLU A 252 32.72 -4.81 -0.91
N ASN A 253 32.87 -3.51 -1.13
CA ASN A 253 33.80 -2.71 -0.36
C ASN A 253 33.09 -2.38 0.95
N LEU A 254 32.75 -3.44 1.69
CA LEU A 254 32.85 -3.40 3.13
C LEU A 254 34.33 -3.14 3.40
N VAL A 255 34.73 -1.86 3.33
CA VAL A 255 35.83 -1.43 4.18
C VAL A 255 35.28 -1.67 5.58
N ASP A 256 35.68 -2.80 6.13
CA ASP A 256 35.36 -3.26 7.47
C ASP A 256 36.08 -2.31 8.44
N ASP A 257 35.60 -1.06 8.51
CA ASP A 257 36.11 -0.03 9.43
C ASP A 257 35.53 -0.23 10.84
N PHE A 258 34.93 -1.40 11.10
CA PHE A 258 34.35 -1.76 12.40
C PHE A 258 34.74 -3.17 12.84
N GLU A 259 36.03 -3.37 13.17
CA GLU A 259 36.46 -4.51 13.98
C GLU A 259 35.85 -4.43 15.38
N PHE A 260 34.91 -5.35 15.67
CA PHE A 260 34.41 -5.58 17.02
C PHE A 260 35.44 -6.37 17.84
N ASN A 261 36.55 -5.73 18.22
CA ASN A 261 37.54 -6.37 19.07
C ASN A 261 37.08 -6.31 20.54
N GLN A 262 36.22 -7.25 20.91
CA GLN A 262 35.73 -7.44 22.28
C GLN A 262 36.37 -8.66 22.95
N ASP A 263 37.65 -8.90 22.70
CA ASP A 263 38.46 -9.76 23.57
C ASP A 263 38.73 -8.99 24.87
N ILE A 264 37.78 -9.07 25.80
CA ILE A 264 38.00 -8.66 27.19
C ILE A 264 38.87 -9.74 27.84
N SER A 265 40.18 -9.57 27.70
CA SER A 265 41.16 -10.18 28.61
C SER A 265 41.00 -9.54 29.99
N PHE A 266 40.50 -10.30 30.96
CA PHE A 266 40.30 -9.83 32.35
C PHE A 266 41.61 -9.63 33.14
N GLU A 267 42.78 -9.84 32.52
CA GLU A 267 44.08 -9.70 33.18
C GLU A 267 44.85 -8.43 32.78
N GLU A 268 44.33 -7.61 31.84
CA GLU A 268 44.95 -6.33 31.48
C GLU A 268 44.06 -5.12 31.84
N GLU A 269 44.68 -4.06 32.35
CA GLU A 269 44.02 -2.80 32.68
C GLU A 269 43.24 -2.26 31.46
N ILE A 270 41.93 -2.06 31.64
CA ILE A 270 41.00 -1.59 30.60
C ILE A 270 41.48 -0.26 30.02
N ARG A 271 42.06 -0.31 28.82
CA ARG A 271 42.46 0.88 28.05
C ARG A 271 41.40 1.18 27.01
N SER A 272 40.63 2.24 27.25
CA SER A 272 39.60 2.65 26.31
C SER A 272 40.19 3.13 24.97
N PRO A 273 39.45 3.01 23.86
CA PRO A 273 39.85 3.55 22.55
C PRO A 273 40.12 5.07 22.57
N GLY A 274 39.65 5.79 23.60
CA GLY A 274 39.97 7.20 23.83
C GLY A 274 41.37 7.43 24.40
N TRP A 275 41.86 6.52 25.26
CA TRP A 275 43.19 6.60 25.86
C TRP A 275 44.31 6.37 24.84
N LEU A 276 44.11 5.41 23.93
CA LEU A 276 45.04 5.16 22.81
C LEU A 276 45.14 6.36 21.86
N ARG A 277 44.02 7.05 21.59
CA ARG A 277 44.00 8.29 20.80
C ARG A 277 44.76 9.43 21.48
N LEU A 278 44.66 9.55 22.80
CA LEU A 278 45.40 10.55 23.58
C LEU A 278 46.92 10.31 23.54
N GLN A 279 47.34 9.05 23.68
CA GLN A 279 48.76 8.67 23.60
C GLN A 279 49.37 8.96 22.23
N LYS A 280 48.65 8.65 21.15
CA LYS A 280 49.11 8.92 19.78
C LYS A 280 49.33 10.42 19.54
N LYS A 281 48.40 11.26 20.03
CA LYS A 281 48.53 12.73 20.02
C LYS A 281 49.70 13.26 20.86
N LEU A 282 50.05 12.59 21.96
CA LEU A 282 51.19 12.99 22.80
C LEU A 282 52.54 12.62 22.17
N ASN A 283 52.60 11.53 21.42
CA ASN A 283 53.81 11.10 20.71
C ASN A 283 54.05 11.87 19.39
N GLU A 284 53.01 12.38 18.74
CA GLU A 284 53.12 13.25 17.55
C GLU A 284 53.60 14.68 17.86
N LYS A 285 53.69 15.05 19.14
CA LYS A 285 54.15 16.37 19.61
C LYS A 285 55.59 16.40 20.15
N LYS A 286 56.36 15.32 19.97
CA LYS A 286 57.82 15.27 20.20
C LYS A 286 58.55 15.25 18.86
#